data_AF-A0ABD6IRG1-F1
#
_entry.id   AF-A0ABD6IRG1-F1
#
_cell.length_a   1.000
_cell.length_b   1.000
_cell.length_c   1.000
_cell.angle_alpha   90.00
_cell.angle_beta   90.00
_cell.angle_gamma   90.00
#
_symmetry.space_group_name_H-M   'P 1'
#
loop_
_entity.id
_entity.type
_entity.pdbx_description
1 polymer ?
#
loop_
_entity_poly.entity_id
_entity_poly.type
_entity_poly.pdbx_seq_one_letter_code
_entity_poly.pdbx_strand_id
1 'polypeptide(L)' 'GLPSAALSLPEPYAAALRTGRTPVVGRLEAGRCLLDLRSVPPADDERLAEAVRAVRTSDDPAARTGRT' A
#
# COMPACT_ATOMS: atom_id res chain seq x y z
N GLY A 1 12.36 18.69 1.28
CA GLY A 1 11.02 18.19 1.64
C GLY A 1 10.92 18.10 3.15
N LEU A 2 9.71 18.19 3.71
CA LEU A 2 9.51 17.96 5.14
C LEU A 2 9.82 16.48 5.47
N PRO A 3 10.40 16.18 6.64
CA PRO A 3 10.57 14.81 7.08
C PRO A 3 9.20 14.15 7.23
N SER A 4 9.07 12.92 6.72
CA SER A 4 7.82 12.16 6.76
C SER A 4 8.13 10.67 6.74
N ALA A 5 7.22 9.88 7.27
CA ALA A 5 7.17 8.44 7.06
C ALA A 5 6.17 8.10 5.95
N ALA A 6 6.36 6.95 5.32
CA ALA A 6 5.42 6.38 4.36
C ALA A 6 5.27 4.88 4.62
N LEU A 7 4.08 4.34 4.40
CA LEU A 7 3.85 2.90 4.42
C LEU A 7 4.45 2.30 3.14
N SER A 8 5.38 1.35 3.28
CA SER A 8 6.05 0.69 2.15
C SER A 8 5.45 -0.68 1.86
N LEU A 9 4.72 -0.77 0.76
CA LEU A 9 4.05 -1.97 0.28
C LEU A 9 4.77 -2.56 -0.95
N PRO A 10 4.57 -3.85 -1.28
CA PRO A 10 5.03 -4.40 -2.54
C PRO A 10 4.52 -3.61 -3.76
N GLU A 11 5.33 -3.47 -4.81
CA GLU A 11 4.97 -2.73 -6.03
C GLU A 11 3.57 -3.06 -6.60
N PRO A 12 3.11 -4.32 -6.67
CA PRO A 12 1.79 -4.64 -7.23
C PRO A 12 0.61 -4.00 -6.50
N TYR A 13 0.80 -3.56 -5.25
CA TYR A 13 -0.24 -2.83 -4.52
C TYR A 13 -0.60 -1.51 -5.20
N ALA A 14 0.31 -0.83 -5.90
CA ALA A 14 -0.01 0.44 -6.53
C ALA A 14 -1.14 0.33 -7.57
N ALA A 15 -1.10 -0.72 -8.39
CA ALA A 15 -2.15 -0.99 -9.37
C ALA A 15 -3.43 -1.48 -8.69
N ALA A 16 -3.32 -2.45 -7.77
CA ALA A 16 -4.46 -3.05 -7.09
C ALA A 16 -5.25 -2.04 -6.22
N LEU A 17 -4.55 -1.13 -5.54
CA LEU A 17 -5.16 -0.07 -4.74
C LEU A 17 -5.86 0.98 -5.61
N ARG A 18 -5.28 1.33 -6.77
CA ARG A 18 -5.86 2.34 -7.67
C ARG A 18 -7.19 1.88 -8.27
N THR A 19 -7.35 0.58 -8.50
CA THR A 19 -8.57 0.00 -9.09
C THR A 19 -9.50 -0.66 -8.07
N GLY A 20 -9.14 -0.63 -6.79
CA GLY A 20 -9.94 -1.16 -5.69
C GLY A 20 -11.24 -0.39 -5.47
N ARG A 21 -12.12 -0.95 -4.63
CA ARG A 21 -13.42 -0.33 -4.28
C ARG A 21 -13.27 1.09 -3.73
N THR A 22 -12.26 1.29 -2.88
CA THR A 22 -11.82 2.60 -2.41
C THR A 22 -10.49 2.89 -3.10
N PRO A 23 -10.47 3.76 -4.13
CA PRO A 23 -9.23 4.06 -4.84
C PRO A 23 -8.22 4.76 -3.93
N VAL A 24 -7.03 4.16 -3.81
CA VAL A 24 -5.91 4.75 -3.07
C VAL A 24 -4.73 4.91 -4.03
N VAL A 25 -4.14 6.11 -4.04
CA VAL A 25 -3.00 6.42 -4.90
C VAL A 25 -1.72 6.44 -4.06
N GLY A 26 -0.81 5.53 -4.38
CA GLY A 26 0.58 5.55 -3.92
C GLY A 26 1.54 6.02 -5.01
N ARG A 27 2.76 6.38 -4.62
CA ARG A 27 3.87 6.57 -5.56
C ARG A 27 4.72 5.31 -5.63
N LEU A 28 5.33 5.06 -6.79
CA LEU A 28 6.32 4.00 -6.94
C LEU A 28 7.71 4.56 -6.72
N GLU A 29 8.50 3.90 -5.88
CA GLU A 29 9.89 4.26 -5.58
C GLU A 29 10.65 2.97 -5.29
N ALA A 30 11.78 2.73 -5.97
CA ALA A 30 12.67 1.59 -5.73
C ALA A 30 11.95 0.22 -5.64
N GLY A 31 11.00 -0.05 -6.54
CA GLY A 31 10.26 -1.32 -6.57
C GLY A 31 9.22 -1.49 -5.46
N ARG A 32 8.78 -0.39 -4.84
CA ARG A 32 7.81 -0.37 -3.74
C ARG A 32 6.70 0.64 -4.01
N CYS A 33 5.50 0.34 -3.53
CA CYS A 33 4.40 1.29 -3.45
C CYS A 33 4.47 2.02 -2.11
N LEU A 34 4.63 3.34 -2.13
CA LEU A 34 4.70 4.18 -0.95
C LEU A 34 3.39 4.97 -0.78
N LEU A 35 2.74 4.77 0.37
CA LEU A 35 1.57 5.57 0.77
C LEU A 35 1.98 6.61 1.80
N ASP A 36 1.73 7.87 1.48
CA ASP A 36 2.11 9.00 2.32
C ASP A 36 0.96 9.37 3.27
N LEU A 37 1.02 8.89 4.51
CA LEU A 37 -0.09 9.05 5.46
C LEU A 37 -0.36 10.51 5.81
N ARG A 38 0.62 11.41 5.67
CA ARG A 38 0.41 12.85 5.90
C ARG A 38 -0.55 13.48 4.89
N SER A 39 -0.75 12.83 3.74
CA SER A 39 -1.69 13.29 2.69
C SER A 39 -3.11 12.78 2.89
N VAL A 40 -3.35 11.97 3.93
CA VAL A 40 -4.64 11.38 4.24
C VAL A 40 -5.21 12.06 5.49
N PRO A 41 -6.46 12.56 5.45
CA PRO A 41 -7.13 13.05 6.66
C PRO A 41 -7.25 11.93 7.69
N PRO A 42 -7.04 12.20 9.00
CA PRO A 42 -7.13 11.15 10.03
C PRO A 42 -8.47 10.41 10.08
N ALA A 43 -9.56 11.05 9.66
CA ALA A 43 -10.89 10.43 9.58
C ALA A 43 -10.99 9.32 8.51
N ASP A 44 -10.05 9.25 7.57
CA ASP A 44 -9.99 8.23 6.52
C ASP A 44 -9.00 7.10 6.84
N ASP A 45 -8.36 7.10 8.02
CA ASP A 45 -7.37 6.09 8.41
C ASP A 45 -7.95 4.66 8.34
N GLU A 46 -9.18 4.46 8.83
CA GLU A 46 -9.84 3.15 8.79
C GLU A 46 -10.13 2.72 7.35
N ARG A 47 -10.63 3.63 6.50
CA ARG A 47 -10.91 3.35 5.08
C ARG A 47 -9.63 3.00 4.32
N LEU A 48 -8.52 3.69 4.61
CA LEU A 48 -7.22 3.39 4.04
C LEU A 48 -6.75 2.00 4.47
N ALA A 49 -6.84 1.69 5.76
CA ALA A 49 -6.45 0.39 6.29
C ALA A 49 -7.28 -0.75 5.68
N GLU A 50 -8.59 -0.56 5.53
CA GLU A 50 -9.48 -1.52 4.86
C GLU A 50 -9.11 -1.72 3.38
N ALA A 51 -8.86 -0.63 2.64
CA ALA A 51 -8.44 -0.72 1.24
C ALA A 51 -7.14 -1.51 1.09
N VAL A 52 -6.14 -1.28 1.96
CA VAL A 52 -4.88 -2.01 1.97
C VAL A 52 -5.09 -3.49 2.29
N ARG A 53 -5.90 -3.82 3.30
CA ARG A 53 -6.19 -5.21 3.70
C ARG A 53 -7.02 -5.97 2.67
N ALA A 54 -7.83 -5.28 1.88
CA ALA A 54 -8.65 -5.89 0.83
C ALA A 54 -7.84 -6.32 -0.40
N VAL A 55 -6.63 -5.79 -0.59
CA VAL A 55 -5.77 -6.17 -1.70
C VAL A 55 -5.36 -7.64 -1.58
N ARG A 56 -5.63 -8.41 -2.62
CA ARG A 56 -5.13 -9.78 -2.79
C ARG A 56 -4.06 -9.76 -3.89
N THR A 57 -2.79 -9.68 -3.52
CA THR A 57 -1.70 -9.84 -4.50
C THR A 57 -1.27 -11.29 -4.57
N SER A 58 -1.03 -11.78 -5.79
CA SER A 58 -0.53 -13.12 -6.06
C SER A 58 0.91 -13.36 -5.59
N ASP A 59 1.57 -12.35 -5.02
CA ASP A 59 2.99 -12.38 -4.70
C ASP A 59 3.28 -11.79 -3.30
N ASP A 60 2.81 -12.47 -2.26
CA ASP A 60 3.19 -12.16 -0.88
C ASP A 60 4.64 -12.63 -0.60
N PRO A 61 5.58 -11.73 -0.25
CA PRO A 61 6.91 -12.15 0.22
C PRO A 61 6.87 -13.01 1.49
N ALA A 62 5.85 -12.88 2.37
CA ALA A 62 5.69 -13.75 3.53
C ALA A 62 5.27 -15.19 3.17
N ALA A 63 4.65 -15.39 2.01
CA ALA A 63 4.27 -16.72 1.50
C ALA A 63 5.45 -17.50 0.87
N ARG A 64 6.58 -16.82 0.57
CA ARG A 64 7.77 -17.43 -0.04
C ARG A 64 8.79 -17.97 0.96
N THR A 65 8.77 -17.50 2.20
CA THR A 65 9.75 -17.84 3.25
C THR A 65 9.60 -19.24 3.86
N GLY A 66 8.64 -20.05 3.40
CA GLY A 66 8.35 -21.41 3.92
C GLY A 66 8.67 -22.56 2.97
N ARG A 67 9.46 -22.33 1.92
CA ARG A 67 9.78 -23.35 0.89
C ARG A 67 11.29 -23.47 0.67
N THR A 68 11.99 -23.99 1.67
CA THR A 68 13.33 -24.59 1.52
C THR A 68 13.48 -25.73 2.50
#